data_AF-X1LSU0-F1
#
_entry.id   AF-X1LSU0-F1
#
_cell.length_a   1.000
_cell.length_b   1.000
_cell.length_c   1.000
_cell.angle_alpha   90.00
_cell.angle_beta   90.00
_cell.angle_gamma   90.00
#
_symmetry.space_group_name_H-M   'P 1'
#
loop_
_entity.id
_entity.type
_entity.pdbx_description
1 polymer ?
#
loop_
_entity_poly.entity_id
_entity_poly.type
_entity_poly.pdbx_seq_one_letter_code
_entity_poly.pdbx_strand_id
1 'polypeptide(L)'
;MSFAGGRPDLMDDFTSEISARDDISLSGNFRCSDSIVSLAETLQPRKPEMSAVGEDRDYDFQPVWRQSATPFSGLEDYFLPEVEARGIDWGECAILAPNFYILCAIAPRLRDMGIPLIGPGARPYKKSNHLIASLAEEMCSYIEYSDPRMIRTIRRRTREIIENCESRWNPKLFTFNGDLAIARIAALARRLRDDNPLVRVFLEKFASECASIMIDHELLVESSRKLLEDSSASM
;
A
#
# COMPACT_ATOMS: atom_id res chain seq x y z
N MET A 1 -0.85 26.78 -8.30
CA MET A 1 -1.32 25.84 -7.24
C MET A 1 -1.16 24.44 -7.77
N SER A 2 -0.41 23.57 -7.08
CA SER A 2 -0.35 22.15 -7.46
C SER A 2 -1.64 21.42 -7.03
N PHE A 3 -1.92 20.29 -7.67
CA PHE A 3 -3.16 19.51 -7.50
C PHE A 3 -3.49 19.15 -6.03
N ALA A 4 -2.48 18.96 -5.18
CA ALA A 4 -2.64 18.60 -3.76
C ALA A 4 -2.31 19.75 -2.79
N GLY A 5 -2.24 20.99 -3.28
CA GLY A 5 -1.86 22.14 -2.45
C GLY A 5 -0.37 22.18 -2.08
N GLY A 6 0.46 21.33 -2.69
CA GLY A 6 1.92 21.42 -2.61
C GLY A 6 2.40 22.79 -3.13
N ARG A 7 3.25 23.43 -2.32
CA ARG A 7 3.78 24.77 -2.53
C ARG A 7 5.31 24.70 -2.46
N PRO A 8 5.99 24.47 -3.60
CA PRO A 8 7.45 24.37 -3.65
C PRO A 8 8.14 25.62 -3.09
N ASP A 9 7.52 26.77 -3.25
CA ASP A 9 7.93 28.08 -2.73
C ASP A 9 8.06 28.13 -1.20
N LEU A 10 7.32 27.30 -0.45
CA LEU A 10 7.47 27.22 1.00
C LEU A 10 8.84 26.67 1.43
N MET A 11 9.52 25.93 0.56
CA MET A 11 10.88 25.45 0.86
C MET A 11 11.88 26.60 0.85
N ASP A 12 11.71 27.57 -0.05
CA ASP A 12 12.56 28.77 -0.13
C ASP A 12 12.33 29.65 1.09
N ASP A 13 11.06 29.88 1.46
CA ASP A 13 10.67 30.63 2.66
C ASP A 13 11.27 30.01 3.93
N PHE A 14 11.13 28.68 4.08
CA PHE A 14 11.68 27.94 5.21
C PHE A 14 13.20 28.04 5.28
N THR A 15 13.90 27.88 4.15
CA THR A 15 15.36 27.97 4.07
C THR A 15 15.85 29.35 4.51
N SER A 16 15.17 30.42 4.07
CA SER A 16 15.47 31.79 4.49
C SER A 16 15.20 32.00 5.99
N GLU A 17 14.09 31.48 6.51
CA GLU A 17 13.71 31.67 7.92
C GLU A 17 14.73 31.05 8.88
N ILE A 18 15.23 29.84 8.58
CA ILE A 18 16.22 29.16 9.43
C ILE A 18 17.66 29.57 9.13
N SER A 19 17.88 30.49 8.18
CA SER A 19 19.21 30.88 7.69
C SER A 19 20.04 29.67 7.24
N ALA A 20 19.40 28.71 6.57
CA ALA A 20 20.07 27.52 6.07
C ALA A 20 21.00 27.86 4.90
N ARG A 21 22.04 27.04 4.75
CA ARG A 21 22.94 27.09 3.59
C ARG A 21 22.22 26.58 2.35
N ASP A 22 22.16 27.41 1.32
CA ASP A 22 21.62 27.12 -0.01
C ASP A 22 22.70 26.84 -1.06
N ASP A 23 23.98 26.96 -0.67
CA ASP A 23 25.14 26.73 -1.53
C ASP A 23 25.57 25.25 -1.61
N ILE A 24 24.85 24.35 -0.93
CA ILE A 24 25.11 22.91 -0.93
C ILE A 24 24.07 22.21 -1.80
N SER A 25 24.53 21.47 -2.81
CA SER A 25 23.66 20.68 -3.69
C SER A 25 24.11 19.23 -3.77
N LEU A 26 23.14 18.32 -3.83
CA LEU A 26 23.35 16.89 -4.04
C LEU A 26 23.10 16.55 -5.52
N SER A 27 24.16 16.53 -6.31
CA SER A 27 24.11 16.24 -7.75
C SER A 27 24.49 14.79 -8.11
N GLY A 28 24.96 13.99 -7.16
CA GLY A 28 25.30 12.58 -7.42
C GLY A 28 24.07 11.68 -7.40
N ASN A 29 23.81 10.96 -8.49
CA ASN A 29 22.81 9.89 -8.58
C ASN A 29 23.48 8.53 -8.39
N PHE A 30 23.09 7.79 -7.35
CA PHE A 30 23.67 6.49 -7.02
C PHE A 30 22.85 5.29 -7.55
N ARG A 31 21.79 5.54 -8.33
CA ARG A 31 20.81 4.51 -8.73
C ARG A 31 20.70 4.27 -10.23
N CYS A 32 20.90 5.29 -11.04
CA CYS A 32 20.62 5.23 -12.48
C CYS A 32 21.92 5.26 -13.28
N SER A 33 21.87 4.69 -14.49
CA SER A 33 22.93 4.80 -15.49
C SER A 33 23.08 6.22 -16.05
N ASP A 34 24.22 6.50 -16.65
CA ASP A 34 24.50 7.77 -17.32
C ASP A 34 23.48 8.08 -18.43
N SER A 35 23.03 7.07 -19.18
CA SER A 35 22.02 7.23 -20.23
C SER A 35 20.68 7.74 -19.68
N ILE A 36 20.24 7.21 -18.53
CA ILE A 36 19.00 7.62 -17.88
C ILE A 36 19.16 9.02 -17.27
N VAL A 37 20.27 9.28 -16.57
CA VAL A 37 20.54 10.59 -15.94
C VAL A 37 20.63 11.69 -16.99
N SER A 38 21.35 11.45 -18.10
CA SER A 38 21.51 12.41 -19.19
C SER A 38 20.19 12.76 -19.86
N LEU A 39 19.33 11.75 -20.10
CA LEU A 39 17.99 12.00 -20.65
C LEU A 39 17.12 12.80 -19.67
N ALA A 40 17.19 12.49 -18.38
CA ALA A 40 16.45 13.23 -17.36
C ALA A 40 16.89 14.70 -17.27
N GLU A 41 18.20 14.99 -17.31
CA GLU A 41 18.74 16.36 -17.36
C GLU A 41 18.33 17.10 -18.64
N THR A 42 18.21 16.40 -19.77
CA THR A 42 17.70 17.00 -21.01
C THR A 42 16.24 17.44 -20.87
N LEU A 43 15.41 16.65 -20.17
CA LEU A 43 13.98 16.93 -19.96
C LEU A 43 13.75 18.00 -18.88
N GLN A 44 14.54 17.99 -17.81
CA GLN A 44 14.43 18.90 -16.68
C GLN A 44 15.83 19.28 -16.17
N PRO A 45 16.45 20.32 -16.75
CA PRO A 45 17.81 20.74 -16.40
C PRO A 45 17.92 21.23 -14.96
N ARG A 46 19.00 20.85 -14.28
CA ARG A 46 19.35 21.33 -12.92
C ARG A 46 20.64 22.13 -12.88
N LYS A 47 20.85 22.83 -11.76
CA LYS A 47 22.08 23.56 -11.45
C LYS A 47 22.48 23.30 -9.99
N PRO A 48 23.61 22.63 -9.72
CA PRO A 48 24.48 21.92 -10.68
C PRO A 48 23.76 20.75 -11.37
N GLU A 49 24.26 20.35 -12.54
CA GLU A 49 23.77 19.18 -13.29
C GLU A 49 23.95 17.90 -12.47
N MET A 50 23.01 16.97 -12.57
CA MET A 50 23.15 15.64 -11.97
C MET A 50 24.08 14.76 -12.80
N SER A 51 24.87 13.95 -12.11
CA SER A 51 25.76 12.94 -12.71
C SER A 51 25.49 11.56 -12.09
N ALA A 52 25.65 10.48 -12.86
CA ALA A 52 25.60 9.14 -12.30
C ALA A 52 26.95 8.81 -11.63
N VAL A 53 26.88 8.38 -10.37
CA VAL A 53 28.06 8.08 -9.55
C VAL A 53 27.95 6.71 -8.84
N GLY A 54 26.82 6.02 -9.00
CA GLY A 54 26.56 4.70 -8.42
C GLY A 54 27.19 3.55 -9.20
N GLU A 55 26.95 2.33 -8.70
CA GLU A 55 27.46 1.09 -9.30
C GLU A 55 26.91 0.87 -10.72
N ASP A 56 25.67 1.26 -10.97
CA ASP A 56 24.98 1.08 -12.26
C ASP A 56 25.25 2.21 -13.27
N ARG A 57 26.15 3.15 -12.97
CA ARG A 57 26.41 4.33 -13.84
C ARG A 57 26.77 3.94 -15.28
N ASP A 58 27.53 2.85 -15.43
CA ASP A 58 28.08 2.36 -16.70
C ASP A 58 27.16 1.32 -17.37
N TYR A 59 25.93 1.12 -16.87
CA TYR A 59 25.00 0.15 -17.44
C TYR A 59 24.54 0.59 -18.84
N ASP A 60 24.93 -0.20 -19.84
CA ASP A 60 24.73 0.10 -21.26
C ASP A 60 23.33 -0.29 -21.74
N PHE A 61 22.35 0.51 -21.32
CA PHE A 61 20.99 0.45 -21.85
C PHE A 61 20.46 1.85 -22.14
N GLN A 62 19.91 2.02 -23.35
CA GLN A 62 19.36 3.29 -23.78
C GLN A 62 17.84 3.28 -23.63
N PRO A 63 17.24 4.36 -23.09
CA PRO A 63 15.79 4.52 -23.09
C PRO A 63 15.23 4.44 -24.53
N VAL A 64 14.22 3.59 -24.74
CA VAL A 64 13.60 3.38 -26.05
C VAL A 64 12.20 3.97 -26.07
N TRP A 65 11.89 4.75 -27.09
CA TRP A 65 10.53 5.19 -27.36
C TRP A 65 9.87 4.30 -28.42
N ARG A 66 8.65 3.84 -28.13
CA ARG A 66 7.83 3.01 -29.03
C ARG A 66 6.43 3.59 -29.17
N GLN A 67 5.91 3.55 -30.40
CA GLN A 67 4.53 3.89 -30.69
C GLN A 67 3.71 2.61 -30.85
N SER A 68 2.49 2.61 -30.32
CA SER A 68 1.54 1.49 -30.43
C SER A 68 0.12 2.00 -30.60
N ALA A 69 -0.78 1.16 -31.09
CA ALA A 69 -2.19 1.52 -31.31
C ALA A 69 -2.94 1.74 -29.99
N THR A 70 -2.61 0.95 -28.97
CA THR A 70 -3.16 1.05 -27.61
C THR A 70 -2.05 0.85 -26.57
N PRO A 71 -2.22 1.37 -25.33
CA PRO A 71 -1.25 1.12 -24.27
C PRO A 71 -0.97 -0.37 -24.03
N PHE A 72 -1.99 -1.23 -24.10
CA PHE A 72 -1.80 -2.66 -23.91
C PHE A 72 -1.01 -3.31 -25.06
N SER A 73 -1.32 -2.99 -26.32
CA SER A 73 -0.53 -3.51 -27.44
C SER A 73 0.93 -3.09 -27.34
N GLY A 74 1.21 -1.89 -26.82
CA GLY A 74 2.60 -1.49 -26.55
C GLY A 74 3.31 -2.38 -25.54
N LEU A 75 2.58 -2.88 -24.53
CA LEU A 75 3.14 -3.81 -23.56
C LEU A 75 3.34 -5.21 -24.15
N GLU A 76 2.32 -5.71 -24.85
CA GLU A 76 2.30 -7.02 -25.47
C GLU A 76 3.36 -7.16 -26.58
N ASP A 77 3.48 -6.15 -27.44
CA ASP A 77 4.35 -6.20 -28.62
C ASP A 77 5.82 -5.89 -28.29
N TYR A 78 6.09 -5.13 -27.22
CA TYR A 78 7.44 -4.61 -26.95
C TYR A 78 7.93 -4.84 -25.52
N PHE A 79 7.13 -4.55 -24.48
CA PHE A 79 7.61 -4.60 -23.10
C PHE A 79 7.79 -6.03 -22.59
N LEU A 80 6.75 -6.86 -22.69
CA LEU A 80 6.77 -8.24 -22.17
C LEU A 80 7.84 -9.09 -22.85
N PRO A 81 7.98 -9.08 -24.20
CA PRO A 81 9.04 -9.82 -24.86
C PRO A 81 10.45 -9.36 -24.45
N GLU A 82 10.65 -8.07 -24.21
CA GLU A 82 11.95 -7.53 -23.80
C GLU A 82 12.33 -7.96 -22.37
N VAL A 83 11.35 -7.96 -21.44
CA VAL A 83 11.54 -8.46 -20.06
C VAL A 83 11.93 -9.94 -20.08
N GLU A 84 11.20 -10.76 -20.85
CA GLU A 84 11.49 -12.19 -21.00
C GLU A 84 12.84 -12.44 -21.66
N ALA A 85 13.15 -11.74 -22.76
CA ALA A 85 14.42 -11.90 -23.49
C ALA A 85 15.65 -11.55 -22.64
N ARG A 86 15.49 -10.64 -21.68
CA ARG A 86 16.54 -10.24 -20.73
C ARG A 86 16.57 -11.07 -19.46
N GLY A 87 15.56 -11.92 -19.23
CA GLY A 87 15.43 -12.69 -18.00
C GLY A 87 15.26 -11.81 -16.75
N ILE A 88 14.59 -10.67 -16.88
CA ILE A 88 14.30 -9.78 -15.74
C ILE A 88 13.10 -10.36 -14.98
N ASP A 89 13.22 -10.45 -13.66
CA ASP A 89 12.12 -10.92 -12.82
C ASP A 89 10.97 -9.91 -12.83
N TRP A 90 9.73 -10.42 -12.87
CA TRP A 90 8.53 -9.57 -12.87
C TRP A 90 8.44 -8.64 -11.65
N GLY A 91 9.06 -9.03 -10.52
CA GLY A 91 9.14 -8.21 -9.30
C GLY A 91 10.06 -6.99 -9.42
N GLU A 92 10.93 -6.95 -10.43
CA GLU A 92 11.86 -5.86 -10.71
C GLU A 92 11.32 -4.93 -11.82
N CYS A 93 10.14 -5.23 -12.35
CA CYS A 93 9.49 -4.46 -13.40
C CYS A 93 8.49 -3.45 -12.83
N ALA A 94 8.43 -2.26 -13.43
CA ALA A 94 7.42 -1.25 -13.11
C ALA A 94 6.76 -0.70 -14.38
N ILE A 95 5.42 -0.63 -14.38
CA ILE A 95 4.65 0.03 -15.43
C ILE A 95 4.04 1.30 -14.85
N LEU A 96 4.44 2.45 -15.40
CA LEU A 96 3.99 3.77 -14.96
C LEU A 96 3.04 4.36 -15.99
N ALA A 97 2.01 5.09 -15.53
CA ALA A 97 1.13 5.87 -16.41
C ALA A 97 0.75 7.20 -15.75
N PRO A 98 0.37 8.23 -16.55
CA PRO A 98 -0.02 9.54 -16.02
C PRO A 98 -1.26 9.53 -15.12
N ASN A 99 -2.13 8.52 -15.27
CA ASN A 99 -3.30 8.34 -14.41
C ASN A 99 -3.56 6.85 -14.15
N PHE A 100 -4.24 6.55 -13.03
CA PHE A 100 -4.48 5.18 -12.61
C PHE A 100 -5.52 4.44 -13.46
N TYR A 101 -6.43 5.16 -14.15
CA TYR A 101 -7.47 4.55 -14.98
C TYR A 101 -6.89 3.74 -16.14
N ILE A 102 -5.79 4.22 -16.74
CA ILE A 102 -5.05 3.48 -17.77
C ILE A 102 -4.60 2.11 -17.24
N LEU A 103 -4.08 2.09 -16.01
CA LEU A 103 -3.53 0.89 -15.38
C LEU A 103 -4.65 -0.07 -14.96
N CYS A 104 -5.81 0.44 -14.53
CA CYS A 104 -7.00 -0.37 -14.26
C CYS A 104 -7.51 -1.14 -15.50
N ALA A 105 -7.37 -0.56 -16.70
CA ALA A 105 -7.78 -1.23 -17.94
C ALA A 105 -6.78 -2.31 -18.40
N ILE A 106 -5.49 -2.15 -18.06
CA ILE A 106 -4.39 -3.05 -18.45
C ILE A 106 -4.29 -4.24 -17.49
N ALA A 107 -4.46 -4.02 -16.19
CA ALA A 107 -4.18 -5.01 -15.16
C ALA A 107 -4.96 -6.34 -15.24
N PRO A 108 -6.26 -6.38 -15.65
CA PRO A 108 -6.95 -7.65 -15.87
C PRO A 108 -6.30 -8.46 -16.98
N ARG A 109 -5.97 -7.81 -18.11
CA ARG A 109 -5.40 -8.48 -19.29
C ARG A 109 -4.02 -9.07 -19.01
N LEU A 110 -3.17 -8.35 -18.29
CA LEU A 110 -1.87 -8.86 -17.85
C LEU A 110 -2.02 -10.05 -16.87
N ARG A 111 -3.02 -10.04 -15.99
CA ARG A 111 -3.32 -11.18 -15.11
C ARG A 111 -3.84 -12.40 -15.88
N ASP A 112 -4.65 -12.18 -16.92
CA ASP A 112 -5.13 -13.24 -17.81
C ASP A 112 -3.96 -13.93 -18.56
N MET A 113 -2.86 -13.20 -18.78
CA MET A 113 -1.60 -13.74 -19.31
C MET A 113 -0.72 -14.42 -18.25
N GLY A 114 -1.17 -14.49 -16.99
CA GLY A 114 -0.42 -15.10 -15.89
C GLY A 114 0.67 -14.22 -15.27
N ILE A 115 0.73 -12.93 -15.61
CA ILE A 115 1.76 -12.03 -15.09
C ILE A 115 1.37 -11.56 -13.68
N PRO A 116 2.25 -11.73 -12.67
CA PRO A 116 2.01 -11.25 -11.31
C PRO A 116 2.07 -9.72 -11.28
N LEU A 117 1.07 -9.07 -10.69
CA LEU A 117 0.97 -7.60 -10.66
C LEU A 117 0.70 -7.07 -9.25
N ILE A 118 1.37 -5.97 -8.93
CA ILE A 118 1.06 -5.13 -7.77
C ILE A 118 0.63 -3.75 -8.30
N GLY A 119 -0.57 -3.28 -7.93
CA GLY A 119 -1.13 -2.06 -8.49
C GLY A 119 -0.47 -0.77 -7.96
N PRO A 120 -0.44 0.32 -8.74
CA PRO A 120 0.11 1.62 -8.32
C PRO A 120 -0.85 2.35 -7.40
N GLY A 121 -0.37 2.73 -6.21
CA GLY A 121 -1.24 3.19 -5.12
C GLY A 121 -2.17 2.10 -4.60
N ALA A 122 -2.08 0.86 -5.13
CA ALA A 122 -2.57 -0.29 -4.44
C ALA A 122 -1.71 -0.39 -3.18
N ARG A 123 -2.28 0.09 -2.07
CA ARG A 123 -2.19 -0.71 -0.87
C ARG A 123 -2.49 -2.14 -1.36
N PRO A 124 -1.65 -3.16 -1.08
CA PRO A 124 -1.94 -4.56 -1.42
C PRO A 124 -3.34 -5.02 -0.92
N TYR A 125 -4.03 -4.13 -0.23
CA TYR A 125 -5.20 -4.28 0.55
C TYR A 125 -6.41 -3.55 -0.08
N LYS A 126 -7.26 -4.27 -0.84
CA LYS A 126 -8.59 -3.77 -1.20
C LYS A 126 -9.38 -3.45 0.08
N LYS A 127 -10.00 -2.26 0.19
CA LYS A 127 -10.85 -1.88 1.36
C LYS A 127 -11.93 -2.92 1.72
N SER A 128 -12.36 -3.74 0.77
CA SER A 128 -13.32 -4.84 0.99
C SER A 128 -12.70 -6.13 1.53
N ASN A 129 -11.40 -6.36 1.30
CA ASN A 129 -10.70 -7.60 1.65
C ASN A 129 -9.78 -7.47 2.88
N HIS A 130 -9.76 -6.32 3.57
CA HIS A 130 -8.91 -6.08 4.76
C HIS A 130 -9.71 -5.56 5.94
N LEU A 131 -10.92 -6.10 6.08
CA LEU A 131 -11.82 -5.87 7.20
C LEU A 131 -11.05 -6.03 8.52
N ILE A 132 -10.28 -7.10 8.64
CA ILE A 132 -9.54 -7.39 9.85
C ILE A 132 -8.31 -6.50 10.08
N ALA A 133 -7.56 -6.13 9.03
CA ALA A 133 -6.33 -5.35 9.17
C ALA A 133 -6.60 -3.96 9.77
N SER A 134 -7.68 -3.31 9.32
CA SER A 134 -8.07 -2.00 9.86
C SER A 134 -8.47 -2.06 11.34
N LEU A 135 -9.13 -3.15 11.78
CA LEU A 135 -9.42 -3.33 13.20
C LEU A 135 -8.15 -3.66 13.98
N ALA A 136 -7.25 -4.46 13.41
CA ALA A 136 -5.97 -4.81 14.03
C ALA A 136 -5.09 -3.58 14.26
N GLU A 137 -5.00 -2.67 13.28
CA GLU A 137 -4.27 -1.39 13.40
C GLU A 137 -4.81 -0.53 14.55
N GLU A 138 -6.13 -0.36 14.64
CA GLU A 138 -6.77 0.42 15.70
C GLU A 138 -6.58 -0.25 17.08
N MET A 139 -6.62 -1.59 17.14
CA MET A 139 -6.36 -2.35 18.37
C MET A 139 -4.91 -2.19 18.85
N CYS A 140 -3.94 -2.35 17.94
CA CYS A 140 -2.53 -2.16 18.26
C CYS A 140 -2.25 -0.73 18.70
N SER A 141 -2.85 0.25 18.02
CA SER A 141 -2.73 1.66 18.40
C SER A 141 -3.37 1.94 19.78
N TYR A 142 -4.51 1.32 20.08
CA TYR A 142 -5.14 1.42 21.39
C TYR A 142 -4.30 0.79 22.50
N ILE A 143 -3.64 -0.34 22.22
CA ILE A 143 -2.71 -0.99 23.15
C ILE A 143 -1.50 -0.10 23.45
N GLU A 144 -0.98 0.59 22.43
CA GLU A 144 0.20 1.45 22.54
C GLU A 144 -0.08 2.75 23.29
N TYR A 145 -1.16 3.44 22.92
CA TYR A 145 -1.44 4.80 23.41
C TYR A 145 -2.47 4.85 24.54
N SER A 146 -3.23 3.77 24.76
CA SER A 146 -4.27 3.66 25.80
C SER A 146 -5.29 4.82 25.81
N ASP A 147 -5.57 5.43 24.66
CA ASP A 147 -6.48 6.57 24.55
C ASP A 147 -7.96 6.10 24.48
N PRO A 148 -8.82 6.45 25.46
CA PRO A 148 -10.24 6.05 25.46
C PRO A 148 -11.03 6.55 24.24
N ARG A 149 -10.59 7.61 23.56
CA ARG A 149 -11.25 8.12 22.35
C ARG A 149 -11.18 7.12 21.20
N MET A 150 -10.18 6.24 21.20
CA MET A 150 -9.99 5.19 20.19
C MET A 150 -11.06 4.11 20.25
N ILE A 151 -11.74 3.93 21.39
CA ILE A 151 -12.85 2.98 21.53
C ILE A 151 -13.99 3.32 20.54
N ARG A 152 -14.23 4.61 20.27
CA ARG A 152 -15.23 5.03 19.27
C ARG A 152 -14.81 4.58 17.87
N THR A 153 -13.53 4.73 17.53
CA THR A 153 -12.98 4.31 16.24
C THR A 153 -13.01 2.80 16.10
N ILE A 154 -12.61 2.06 17.15
CA ILE A 154 -12.68 0.60 17.22
C ILE A 154 -14.11 0.12 17.00
N ARG A 155 -15.10 0.65 17.74
CA ARG A 155 -16.52 0.31 17.54
C ARG A 155 -16.98 0.58 16.12
N ARG A 156 -16.57 1.71 15.53
CA ARG A 156 -16.90 2.04 14.14
C ARG A 156 -16.32 0.98 13.18
N ARG A 157 -15.06 0.57 13.35
CA ARG A 157 -14.44 -0.49 12.54
C ARG A 157 -15.14 -1.83 12.73
N THR A 158 -15.42 -2.23 13.97
CA THR A 158 -16.17 -3.46 14.24
C THR A 158 -17.54 -3.44 13.56
N ARG A 159 -18.24 -2.30 13.55
CA ARG A 159 -19.51 -2.15 12.82
C ARG A 159 -19.31 -2.32 11.31
N GLU A 160 -18.29 -1.69 10.74
CA GLU A 160 -17.96 -1.83 9.31
C GLU A 160 -17.71 -3.30 8.96
N ILE A 161 -17.01 -4.06 9.81
CA ILE A 161 -16.80 -5.51 9.61
C ILE A 161 -18.14 -6.26 9.58
N ILE A 162 -19.01 -6.03 10.56
CA ILE A 162 -20.32 -6.70 10.65
C ILE A 162 -21.16 -6.38 9.42
N GLU A 163 -21.22 -5.11 9.02
CA GLU A 163 -21.97 -4.66 7.85
C GLU A 163 -21.44 -5.27 6.55
N ASN A 164 -20.12 -5.43 6.40
CA ASN A 164 -19.54 -6.07 5.22
C ASN A 164 -19.75 -7.59 5.21
N CYS A 165 -19.72 -8.25 6.37
CA CYS A 165 -19.94 -9.70 6.45
C CYS A 165 -21.41 -10.10 6.29
N GLU A 166 -22.35 -9.33 6.83
CA GLU A 166 -23.76 -9.72 6.90
C GLU A 166 -24.72 -8.79 6.14
N SER A 167 -24.21 -7.74 5.49
CA SER A 167 -25.03 -6.72 4.82
C SER A 167 -26.07 -6.05 5.73
N ARG A 168 -25.85 -6.10 7.05
CA ARG A 168 -26.71 -5.51 8.08
C ARG A 168 -25.87 -5.09 9.29
N TRP A 169 -26.38 -4.12 10.05
CA TRP A 169 -25.76 -3.74 11.32
C TRP A 169 -26.30 -4.62 12.47
N ASN A 170 -25.49 -4.82 13.51
CA ASN A 170 -25.89 -5.58 14.70
C ASN A 170 -25.94 -4.67 15.95
N PRO A 171 -27.12 -4.43 16.55
CA PRO A 171 -27.27 -3.58 17.72
C PRO A 171 -26.53 -4.06 18.96
N LYS A 172 -26.23 -5.36 19.06
CA LYS A 172 -25.52 -5.94 20.21
C LYS A 172 -24.13 -5.33 20.40
N LEU A 173 -23.54 -4.77 19.34
CA LEU A 173 -22.27 -4.05 19.40
C LEU A 173 -22.28 -2.87 20.39
N PHE A 174 -23.42 -2.22 20.60
CA PHE A 174 -23.56 -1.07 21.51
C PHE A 174 -24.14 -1.45 22.88
N THR A 175 -24.03 -2.72 23.25
CA THR A 175 -24.45 -3.24 24.55
C THR A 175 -23.24 -3.65 25.38
N PHE A 176 -23.45 -3.99 26.65
CA PHE A 176 -22.41 -4.59 27.50
C PHE A 176 -21.73 -5.79 26.83
N ASN A 177 -22.48 -6.60 26.07
CA ASN A 177 -21.94 -7.74 25.35
C ASN A 177 -20.95 -7.32 24.25
N GLY A 178 -21.25 -6.25 23.52
CA GLY A 178 -20.34 -5.67 22.53
C GLY A 178 -19.08 -5.08 23.16
N ASP A 179 -19.21 -4.46 24.34
CA ASP A 179 -18.07 -3.93 25.09
C ASP A 179 -17.15 -5.03 25.61
N LEU A 180 -17.74 -6.13 26.10
CA LEU A 180 -17.00 -7.31 26.49
C LEU A 180 -16.26 -7.93 25.29
N ALA A 181 -16.90 -8.00 24.13
CA ALA A 181 -16.27 -8.48 22.91
C ALA A 181 -15.06 -7.63 22.50
N ILE A 182 -15.20 -6.30 22.49
CA ILE A 182 -14.10 -5.37 22.17
C ILE A 182 -12.94 -5.51 23.16
N ALA A 183 -13.25 -5.59 24.46
CA ALA A 183 -12.22 -5.79 25.49
C ALA A 183 -11.47 -7.11 25.28
N ARG A 184 -12.17 -8.20 24.93
CA ARG A 184 -11.56 -9.49 24.60
C ARG A 184 -10.71 -9.43 23.33
N ILE A 185 -11.15 -8.72 22.29
CA ILE A 185 -10.37 -8.54 21.06
C ILE A 185 -9.10 -7.71 21.35
N ALA A 186 -9.18 -6.68 22.20
CA ALA A 186 -8.00 -5.92 22.62
C ALA A 186 -6.99 -6.79 23.41
N ALA A 187 -7.49 -7.64 24.32
CA ALA A 187 -6.65 -8.60 25.04
C ALA A 187 -6.01 -9.63 24.08
N LEU A 188 -6.77 -10.12 23.10
CA LEU A 188 -6.28 -10.99 22.03
C LEU A 188 -5.17 -10.33 21.22
N ALA A 189 -5.38 -9.09 20.75
CA ALA A 189 -4.40 -8.35 19.97
C ALA A 189 -3.09 -8.15 20.74
N ARG A 190 -3.17 -7.83 22.04
CA ARG A 190 -1.99 -7.69 22.91
C ARG A 190 -1.19 -8.99 22.98
N ARG A 191 -1.86 -10.11 23.30
CA ARG A 191 -1.23 -11.42 23.35
C ARG A 191 -0.58 -11.81 22.02
N LEU A 192 -1.31 -11.69 20.91
CA LEU A 192 -0.80 -12.08 19.60
C LEU A 192 0.36 -11.20 19.12
N ARG A 193 0.36 -9.91 19.45
CA ARG A 193 1.47 -9.01 19.13
C ARG A 193 2.75 -9.45 19.84
N ASP A 194 2.64 -9.81 21.12
CA ASP A 194 3.80 -10.23 21.92
C ASP A 194 4.32 -11.62 21.49
N ASP A 195 3.43 -12.50 21.00
CA ASP A 195 3.77 -13.87 20.58
C ASP A 195 4.23 -14.02 19.12
N ASN A 196 4.03 -13.02 18.24
CA ASN A 196 4.26 -13.16 16.79
C ASN A 196 5.05 -11.94 16.22
N PRO A 197 6.33 -12.11 15.86
CA PRO A 197 7.15 -11.02 15.32
C PRO A 197 6.84 -10.66 13.86
N LEU A 198 6.13 -11.52 13.12
CA LEU A 198 5.78 -11.32 11.71
C LEU A 198 4.32 -10.87 11.58
N VAL A 199 4.10 -9.74 10.89
CA VAL A 199 2.78 -9.10 10.70
C VAL A 199 1.77 -10.04 10.05
N ARG A 200 2.18 -10.82 9.04
CA ARG A 200 1.29 -11.77 8.35
C ARG A 200 0.74 -12.84 9.30
N VAL A 201 1.62 -13.47 10.08
CA VAL A 201 1.24 -14.52 11.05
C VAL A 201 0.34 -13.95 12.14
N PHE A 202 0.61 -12.72 12.58
CA PHE A 202 -0.26 -11.99 13.50
C PHE A 202 -1.66 -11.80 12.92
N LEU A 203 -1.79 -11.33 11.68
CA LEU A 203 -3.08 -11.02 11.06
C LEU A 203 -3.91 -12.27 10.74
N GLU A 204 -3.28 -13.37 10.31
CA GLU A 204 -3.94 -14.66 10.09
C GLU A 204 -4.55 -15.20 11.40
N LYS A 205 -3.76 -15.23 12.48
CA LYS A 205 -4.24 -15.67 13.81
C LYS A 205 -5.28 -14.71 14.38
N PHE A 206 -5.05 -13.41 14.24
CA PHE A 206 -5.97 -12.39 14.73
C PHE A 206 -7.32 -12.49 14.03
N ALA A 207 -7.36 -12.74 12.71
CA ALA A 207 -8.62 -12.93 11.99
C ALA A 207 -9.42 -14.13 12.49
N SER A 208 -8.79 -15.29 12.62
CA SER A 208 -9.48 -16.51 13.06
C SER A 208 -9.97 -16.42 14.50
N GLU A 209 -9.13 -15.93 15.43
CA GLU A 209 -9.51 -15.81 16.84
C GLU A 209 -10.49 -14.65 17.09
N CYS A 210 -10.37 -13.54 16.34
CA CYS A 210 -11.33 -12.44 16.42
C CYS A 210 -12.71 -12.89 15.90
N ALA A 211 -12.77 -13.67 14.81
CA ALA A 211 -14.01 -14.26 14.33
C ALA A 211 -14.70 -15.06 15.44
N SER A 212 -13.96 -15.93 16.14
CA SER A 212 -14.50 -16.70 17.27
C SER A 212 -15.07 -15.81 18.37
N ILE A 213 -14.35 -14.76 18.79
CA ILE A 213 -14.86 -13.82 19.81
C ILE A 213 -16.14 -13.13 19.34
N MET A 214 -16.18 -12.68 18.08
CA MET A 214 -17.35 -12.01 17.52
C MET A 214 -18.56 -12.95 17.42
N ILE A 215 -18.34 -14.23 17.12
CA ILE A 215 -19.40 -15.25 17.04
C ILE A 215 -19.92 -15.61 18.45
N ASP A 216 -19.01 -15.81 19.42
CA ASP A 216 -19.36 -16.10 20.81
C ASP A 216 -20.20 -14.98 21.46
N HIS A 217 -19.98 -13.73 21.02
CA HIS A 217 -20.72 -12.57 21.48
C HIS A 217 -21.89 -12.21 20.55
N GLU A 218 -22.29 -13.12 19.65
CA GLU A 218 -23.44 -12.97 18.76
C GLU A 218 -23.38 -11.68 17.91
N LEU A 219 -22.16 -11.20 17.62
CA LEU A 219 -21.90 -10.06 16.74
C LEU A 219 -21.84 -10.48 15.28
N LEU A 220 -21.36 -11.71 15.03
CA LEU A 220 -21.36 -12.38 13.74
C LEU A 220 -22.02 -13.76 13.84
N VAL A 221 -22.55 -14.25 12.72
CA VAL A 221 -22.94 -15.66 12.56
C VAL A 221 -21.76 -16.52 12.08
N GLU A 222 -21.79 -17.82 12.38
CA GLU A 222 -20.72 -18.76 12.01
C GLU A 222 -20.43 -18.79 10.49
N SER A 223 -21.45 -18.63 9.65
CA SER A 223 -21.27 -18.57 8.18
C SER A 223 -20.42 -17.39 7.70
N SER A 224 -20.26 -16.35 8.54
CA SER A 224 -19.44 -15.17 8.24
C SER A 224 -17.96 -15.35 8.59
N ARG A 225 -17.58 -16.43 9.29
CA ARG A 225 -16.18 -16.68 9.72
C ARG A 225 -15.22 -16.64 8.55
N LYS A 226 -15.54 -17.40 7.49
CA LYS A 226 -14.65 -17.56 6.34
C LYS A 226 -14.37 -16.24 5.63
N LEU A 227 -15.35 -15.33 5.57
CA LEU A 227 -15.16 -13.98 5.00
C LEU A 227 -14.13 -13.16 5.79
N LEU A 228 -14.10 -13.31 7.12
CA LEU A 228 -13.14 -12.62 7.97
C LEU A 228 -11.74 -13.25 7.89
N GLU A 229 -11.65 -14.57 7.82
CA GLU A 229 -10.39 -15.30 7.65
C GLU A 229 -9.76 -15.04 6.27
N ASP A 230 -10.55 -15.08 5.20
CA ASP A 230 -10.11 -14.76 3.84
C ASP A 230 -9.63 -13.30 3.70
N SER A 231 -10.08 -12.42 4.61
CA SER A 231 -9.60 -11.03 4.70
C SER A 231 -8.16 -10.89 5.23
N SER A 232 -7.62 -11.95 5.84
CA SER A 232 -6.20 -12.01 6.23
C SER A 232 -5.30 -12.62 5.15
N ALA A 233 -5.83 -13.56 4.37
CA ALA A 233 -5.10 -14.29 3.33
C ALA A 233 -4.86 -13.49 2.04
N SER A 234 -5.58 -12.37 1.87
CA SER A 234 -5.40 -11.43 0.75
C SER A 234 -4.31 -10.38 0.99
N MET A 235 -3.41 -10.59 1.98
CA MET A 235 -2.23 -9.76 2.30
C MET A 235 -0.94 -10.38 1.79
#